data_AF-A0A977IGJ6-F1
#
_entry.id   AF-A0A977IGJ6-F1
#
_cell.length_a   1.000
_cell.length_b   1.000
_cell.length_c   1.000
_cell.angle_alpha   90.00
_cell.angle_beta   90.00
_cell.angle_gamma   90.00
#
_symmetry.space_group_name_H-M   'P 1'
#
loop_
_entity.id
_entity.type
_entity.pdbx_description
1 polymer ?
#
loop_
_entity_poly.entity_id
_entity_poly.type
_entity_poly.pdbx_seq_one_letter_code
_entity_poly.pdbx_strand_id
1 'polypeptide(L)'
;MGKKKVLSESELKEMVMPQQGELLGRVIKLVGGDNIIVKCTDGKVRTCRIRGKIKRRMWIRDNDLVLVAPWDFQSDRADIIWRYISAHAEKMKAEGHLQGLE
;
A
#
# COMPACT_ATOMS: atom_id res chain seq x y z
N MET A 1 22.42 14.20 -5.25
CA MET A 1 21.02 14.34 -5.73
C MET A 1 20.05 13.89 -4.64
N GLY A 2 19.49 14.84 -3.87
CA GLY A 2 18.52 14.54 -2.82
C GLY A 2 17.20 14.06 -3.42
N LYS A 3 16.69 12.90 -3.00
CA LYS A 3 15.41 12.38 -3.48
C LYS A 3 14.29 13.28 -2.94
N LYS A 4 13.67 14.08 -3.82
CA LYS A 4 12.56 14.99 -3.51
C LYS A 4 11.47 14.22 -2.73
N LYS A 5 11.05 14.78 -1.59
CA LYS A 5 9.90 14.26 -0.84
C LYS A 5 8.65 14.60 -1.66
N VAL A 6 7.83 13.60 -1.94
CA VAL A 6 6.59 13.82 -2.70
C VAL A 6 5.62 14.48 -1.73
N LEU A 7 5.36 15.77 -1.96
CA LEU A 7 4.57 16.62 -1.06
C LEU A 7 3.13 16.79 -1.56
N SER A 8 2.88 16.60 -2.85
CA SER A 8 1.54 16.71 -3.44
C SER A 8 1.14 15.46 -4.23
N GLU A 9 -0.14 15.11 -4.19
CA GLU A 9 -0.71 13.97 -4.92
C GLU A 9 -0.57 14.13 -6.44
N SER A 10 -0.48 15.37 -6.93
CA SER A 10 -0.32 15.74 -8.34
C SER A 10 1.01 15.30 -8.96
N GLU A 11 2.05 15.05 -8.16
CA GLU A 11 3.35 14.55 -8.64
C GLU A 11 3.38 13.01 -8.78
N LEU A 12 2.38 12.29 -8.27
CA LEU A 12 2.25 10.84 -8.42
C LEU A 12 1.49 10.49 -9.70
N LYS A 13 2.05 10.85 -10.86
CA LYS A 13 1.53 10.40 -12.16
C LYS A 13 1.75 8.92 -12.42
N GLU A 14 2.76 8.33 -11.78
CA GLU A 14 3.09 6.92 -11.99
C GLU A 14 2.26 6.03 -11.06
N MET A 15 1.44 5.18 -11.68
CA MET A 15 0.72 4.09 -11.02
C MET A 15 1.45 2.78 -11.32
N VAL A 16 1.78 2.03 -10.27
CA VAL A 16 2.36 0.69 -10.41
C VAL A 16 1.22 -0.33 -10.30
N MET A 17 1.11 -1.24 -11.27
CA MET A 17 0.17 -2.36 -11.17
C MET A 17 0.75 -3.47 -10.29
N PRO A 18 -0.09 -4.18 -9.52
CA PRO A 18 0.37 -5.32 -8.74
C PRO A 18 0.97 -6.40 -9.65
N GLN A 19 2.14 -6.91 -9.29
CA GLN A 19 2.79 -8.03 -9.97
C GLN A 19 2.42 -9.38 -9.32
N GLN A 20 2.85 -10.48 -9.93
CA GLN A 20 2.62 -11.82 -9.39
C GLN A 20 3.25 -11.96 -7.99
N GLY A 21 2.41 -12.23 -6.99
CA GLY A 21 2.82 -12.32 -5.58
C GLY A 21 2.61 -11.03 -4.78
N GLU A 22 2.25 -9.92 -5.41
CA GLU A 22 1.86 -8.68 -4.74
C GLU A 22 0.33 -8.61 -4.61
N LEU A 23 -0.14 -7.97 -3.53
CA LEU A 23 -1.56 -7.80 -3.25
C LEU A 23 -1.87 -6.33 -3.03
N LEU A 24 -3.09 -5.94 -3.36
CA LEU A 24 -3.63 -4.66 -2.95
C LEU A 24 -4.17 -4.78 -1.54
N GLY A 25 -4.09 -3.69 -0.78
CA GLY A 25 -4.63 -3.66 0.56
C GLY A 25 -5.04 -2.28 1.01
N ARG A 26 -5.98 -2.24 1.95
CA ARG A 26 -6.46 -1.02 2.59
C ARG A 26 -5.92 -0.94 4.01
N VAL A 27 -5.34 0.21 4.34
CA VAL A 27 -4.82 0.46 5.68
C VAL A 27 -5.97 0.52 6.68
N ILE A 28 -5.92 -0.33 7.71
CA ILE A 28 -6.88 -0.34 8.82
C ILE A 28 -6.41 0.62 9.91
N LYS A 29 -5.18 0.42 10.39
CA LYS A 29 -4.60 1.22 11.49
C LYS A 29 -3.08 1.22 11.45
N LEU A 30 -2.49 2.32 11.90
CA LEU A 30 -1.06 2.40 12.21
C LEU A 30 -0.78 1.79 13.60
N VAL A 31 0.18 0.87 13.70
CA VAL A 31 0.56 0.21 14.98
C VAL A 31 1.77 0.91 15.61
N GLY A 32 2.57 1.59 14.81
CA GLY A 32 3.82 2.23 15.23
C GLY A 32 5.05 1.37 14.92
N GLY A 33 6.24 1.95 15.08
CA GLY A 33 7.51 1.26 14.79
C GLY A 33 7.63 0.77 13.33
N ASP A 34 7.09 1.55 12.38
CA ASP A 34 6.98 1.21 10.94
C ASP A 34 6.04 0.06 10.60
N ASN A 35 5.24 -0.43 11.56
CA ASN A 35 4.23 -1.45 11.33
C ASN A 35 2.84 -0.83 11.16
N ILE A 36 2.10 -1.34 10.20
CA ILE A 36 0.73 -0.93 9.84
C ILE A 36 -0.10 -2.20 9.66
N ILE A 37 -1.34 -2.19 10.13
CA ILE A 37 -2.30 -3.27 9.85
C ILE A 37 -3.01 -2.96 8.53
N VAL A 38 -2.97 -3.92 7.59
CA VAL A 38 -3.56 -3.79 6.26
C VAL A 38 -4.48 -4.97 5.99
N LYS A 39 -5.71 -4.69 5.56
CA LYS A 39 -6.62 -5.69 4.99
C LYS A 39 -6.25 -5.88 3.53
N CYS A 40 -5.92 -7.09 3.13
CA CYS A 40 -5.51 -7.40 1.77
C CYS A 40 -6.70 -7.92 0.94
N THR A 41 -6.59 -7.88 -0.39
CA THR A 41 -7.63 -8.37 -1.32
C THR A 41 -7.89 -9.86 -1.22
N ASP A 42 -6.96 -10.63 -0.65
CA ASP A 42 -7.14 -12.06 -0.38
C ASP A 42 -7.97 -12.35 0.89
N GLY A 43 -8.51 -11.30 1.53
CA GLY A 43 -9.34 -11.39 2.72
C GLY A 43 -8.55 -11.51 4.03
N LYS A 44 -7.22 -11.59 3.99
CA LYS A 44 -6.38 -11.66 5.20
C LYS A 44 -5.97 -10.29 5.69
N VAL A 45 -5.86 -10.16 7.01
CA VAL A 45 -5.32 -8.96 7.67
C VAL A 45 -3.87 -9.23 8.05
N ARG A 46 -2.95 -8.40 7.57
CA ARG A 46 -1.51 -8.57 7.76
C ARG A 46 -0.90 -7.41 8.51
N THR A 47 0.18 -7.69 9.23
CA THR A 47 1.06 -6.65 9.77
C THR A 47 2.13 -6.32 8.74
N CYS A 48 1.97 -5.18 8.10
CA CYS A 48 2.83 -4.71 7.03
C CYS A 48 3.90 -3.75 7.55
N ARG A 49 5.14 -3.90 7.07
CA ARG A 49 6.25 -2.99 7.36
C ARG A 49 6.39 -1.93 6.26
N ILE A 50 6.54 -0.67 6.63
CA ILE A 50 6.80 0.40 5.66
C ILE A 50 8.25 0.31 5.16
N ARG A 51 8.46 0.06 3.87
CA ARG A 51 9.81 0.07 3.29
C ARG A 51 10.41 1.48 3.41
N GLY A 52 11.69 1.58 3.80
CA GLY A 52 12.34 2.87 4.06
C GLY A 52 12.30 3.87 2.89
N LYS A 53 12.24 3.38 1.64
CA LYS A 53 12.06 4.22 0.44
C LYS A 53 10.70 4.95 0.45
N ILE A 54 9.64 4.28 0.87
CA ILE A 54 8.27 4.82 1.00
C ILE A 54 8.22 5.78 2.18
N LYS A 55 8.69 5.35 3.35
CA LYS A 55 8.69 6.14 4.60
C LYS A 55 9.29 7.54 4.43
N ARG A 56 10.34 7.67 3.61
CA ARG A 56 10.99 8.97 3.34
C ARG A 56 10.23 9.83 2.33
N ARG A 57 9.48 9.21 1.41
CA ARG A 57 8.83 9.89 0.29
C ARG A 57 7.40 10.30 0.57
N MET A 58 6.66 9.48 1.31
CA MET A 58 5.21 9.58 1.41
C MET A 58 4.71 9.25 2.81
N TRP A 59 3.65 9.94 3.21
CA TRP A 59 2.93 9.66 4.44
C TRP A 59 1.80 8.68 4.13
N ILE A 60 1.64 7.67 4.99
CA ILE A 60 0.56 6.70 4.91
C ILE A 60 -0.40 7.01 6.06
N ARG A 61 -1.70 7.07 5.76
CA ARG A 61 -2.77 7.27 6.73
C ARG A 61 -3.75 6.10 6.70
N ASP A 62 -4.62 6.07 7.69
CA ASP A 62 -5.75 5.12 7.71
C ASP A 62 -6.61 5.31 6.47
N ASN A 63 -7.20 4.22 5.98
CA ASN A 63 -7.96 4.13 4.73
C ASN A 63 -7.17 4.36 3.42
N ASP A 64 -5.86 4.61 3.47
CA ASP A 64 -5.06 4.65 2.24
C ASP A 64 -5.04 3.27 1.54
N LEU A 65 -5.05 3.29 0.21
CA LEU A 65 -4.81 2.11 -0.60
C LEU A 65 -3.31 1.91 -0.81
N VAL A 66 -2.82 0.71 -0.54
CA VAL A 66 -1.40 0.35 -0.59
C VAL A 66 -1.16 -0.93 -1.39
N LEU A 67 0.02 -1.01 -1.99
CA LEU A 67 0.55 -2.24 -2.57
C LEU A 67 1.41 -2.95 -1.53
N VAL A 68 1.10 -4.22 -1.27
CA VAL A 68 1.80 -5.04 -0.29
C VAL A 68 2.41 -6.26 -0.95
N ALA A 69 3.61 -6.64 -0.51
CA ALA A 69 4.24 -7.92 -0.82
C ALA A 69 4.29 -8.78 0.45
N PRO A 70 3.43 -9.82 0.55
CA PRO A 70 3.53 -10.83 1.59
C PRO A 70 4.90 -11.49 1.63
N TRP A 71 5.33 -11.93 2.82
CA TRP A 71 6.55 -12.72 2.96
C TRP A 71 6.28 -14.19 2.66
N ASP A 72 7.18 -14.82 1.91
CA ASP A 72 7.05 -16.23 1.53
C ASP A 72 7.07 -17.19 2.72
N PHE A 73 7.78 -16.83 3.80
CA PHE A 73 7.95 -17.66 4.99
C PHE A 73 6.96 -17.35 6.12
N GLN A 74 6.25 -16.22 6.06
CA GLN A 74 5.31 -15.81 7.09
C GLN A 74 4.15 -15.01 6.48
N SER A 75 3.05 -15.70 6.19
CA SER A 75 1.89 -15.11 5.51
C SER A 75 1.24 -13.93 6.24
N ASP A 76 1.44 -13.82 7.55
CA ASP A 76 0.84 -12.76 8.38
C ASP A 76 1.63 -11.45 8.32
N ARG A 77 2.80 -11.47 7.66
CA ARG A 77 3.70 -10.34 7.47
C ARG A 77 3.82 -10.00 6.00
N ALA A 78 4.02 -8.72 5.74
CA ALA A 78 4.21 -8.19 4.39
C ALA A 78 5.02 -6.89 4.44
N ASP A 79 5.56 -6.46 3.31
CA ASP A 79 6.17 -5.15 3.13
C ASP A 79 5.27 -4.24 2.28
N ILE A 80 5.17 -2.96 2.65
CA ILE A 80 4.49 -1.95 1.84
C ILE A 80 5.44 -1.43 0.77
N ILE A 81 5.06 -1.62 -0.49
CA ILE A 81 5.86 -1.26 -1.67
C ILE A 81 5.45 0.10 -2.21
N TRP A 82 4.15 0.40 -2.21
CA TRP A 82 3.58 1.62 -2.80
C TRP A 82 2.34 2.11 -2.05
N ARG A 83 2.06 3.41 -2.11
CA ARG A 83 0.79 4.01 -1.67
C ARG A 83 0.14 4.70 -2.87
N TYR A 84 -1.12 4.36 -3.10
CA TYR A 84 -1.92 4.93 -4.18
C TYR A 84 -2.63 6.20 -3.71
N ILE A 85 -2.84 7.13 -4.63
CA ILE A 85 -3.69 8.31 -4.40
C ILE A 85 -5.15 7.95 -4.70
N SER A 86 -6.09 8.78 -4.27
CA SER A 86 -7.53 8.56 -4.46
C SER A 86 -7.90 8.29 -5.93
N ALA A 87 -7.32 9.02 -6.88
CA ALA A 87 -7.56 8.81 -8.31
C ALA A 87 -7.13 7.42 -8.81
N HIS A 88 -6.01 6.88 -8.29
CA HIS A 88 -5.58 5.51 -8.59
C HIS A 88 -6.50 4.48 -7.95
N ALA A 89 -6.99 4.74 -6.74
CA ALA A 89 -7.93 3.87 -6.05
C ALA A 89 -9.27 3.79 -6.80
N GLU A 90 -9.79 4.91 -7.32
CA GLU A 90 -10.98 4.94 -8.17
C GLU A 90 -10.78 4.12 -9.45
N LYS A 91 -9.62 4.26 -10.10
CA LYS A 91 -9.28 3.47 -11.27
C LYS A 91 -9.25 1.96 -10.97
N MET A 92 -8.59 1.55 -9.88
CA MET A 92 -8.57 0.13 -9.48
C MET A 92 -9.94 -0.40 -9.05
N LYS A 93 -10.79 0.47 -8.49
CA LYS A 93 -12.19 0.13 -8.20
C LYS A 93 -12.95 -0.14 -9.48
N ALA A 94 -12.82 0.75 -10.48
CA ALA A 94 -13.47 0.61 -11.78
C ALA A 94 -12.99 -0.65 -12.54
N GLU A 95 -11.71 -1.01 -12.41
CA GLU A 95 -11.13 -2.23 -12.97
C GLU A 95 -11.51 -3.51 -12.19
N GLY A 96 -12.18 -3.38 -11.04
CA GLY A 96 -12.63 -4.52 -10.23
C GLY A 96 -11.54 -5.18 -9.37
N HIS A 97 -10.36 -4.57 -9.25
CA HIS A 97 -9.23 -5.12 -8.49
C HIS A 97 -9.37 -5.00 -6.96
N LEU A 98 -10.34 -4.22 -6.47
CA LEU A 98 -10.56 -3.99 -5.04
C LEU A 98 -11.65 -4.89 -4.42
N GLN A 99 -12.09 -5.94 -5.12
CA GLN A 99 -13.07 -6.88 -4.58
C GLN A 99 -12.55 -7.50 -3.27
N GLY A 100 -13.35 -7.39 -2.19
CA GLY A 100 -13.00 -7.89 -0.85
C GLY A 100 -12.41 -6.87 0.14
N LEU A 101 -12.24 -5.60 -0.27
CA LEU A 101 -11.74 -4.52 0.59
C LEU A 101 -12.84 -3.63 1.22
N GLU A 102 -14.10 -4.08 1.16
CA GLU A 102 -15.23 -3.43 1.87
C GLU A 102 -15.19 -3.65 3.39
#